data_AF-Q18EE8-F1
#
_entry.id   AF-Q18EE8-F1
#
_cell.length_a   1.000
_cell.length_b   1.000
_cell.length_c   1.000
_cell.angle_alpha   90.00
_cell.angle_beta   90.00
_cell.angle_gamma   90.00
#
_symmetry.space_group_name_H-M   'P 1'
#
loop_
_entity.id
_entity.type
_entity.pdbx_description
1 polymer ?
#
loop_
_entity_poly.entity_id
_entity_poly.type
_entity_poly.pdbx_seq_one_letter_code
_entity_poly.pdbx_strand_id
1 'polypeptide(L)'
;MDPITHGALAYLLYVGYVMGRVIISKSTQTHHLPATWAFVPLAIGSQFPDLIDKPLAYWGVLVSGRSLAHSAFSLLLIGVLLNSVTWIQSRDTVSRLPTRLRASIPTAFVIGYAGHLLGDAAYGLLSGEFFSVRFLVYPVSALSRSSGDELAPWVRVINLYRDPSTVIHVEIVAAALIVFVGLRVWKYSRKRADKLN
;
A
#
# COMPACT_ATOMS: atom_id res chain seq x y z
N MET A 1 9.13 -3.78 6.69
CA MET A 1 10.16 -3.25 5.75
C MET A 1 10.34 -1.75 6.03
N ASP A 2 11.16 -1.03 5.25
CA ASP A 2 11.19 0.44 5.34
C ASP A 2 10.01 1.10 4.61
N PRO A 3 9.66 2.37 4.96
CA PRO A 3 8.53 3.08 4.36
C PRO A 3 8.57 3.17 2.82
N ILE A 4 9.76 3.38 2.24
CA ILE A 4 9.92 3.53 0.78
C ILE A 4 9.67 2.18 0.10
N THR A 5 10.22 1.10 0.64
CA THR A 5 9.98 -0.25 0.12
C THR A 5 8.50 -0.63 0.17
N HIS A 6 7.78 -0.31 1.25
CA HIS A 6 6.33 -0.53 1.31
C HIS A 6 5.59 0.23 0.21
N GLY A 7 5.96 1.49 -0.03
CA GLY A 7 5.40 2.28 -1.13
C GLY A 7 5.73 1.71 -2.51
N ALA A 8 6.95 1.23 -2.71
CA ALA A 8 7.39 0.61 -3.96
C ALA A 8 6.65 -0.71 -4.24
N LEU A 9 6.51 -1.57 -3.24
CA LEU A 9 5.74 -2.81 -3.34
C LEU A 9 4.26 -2.52 -3.65
N ALA A 10 3.65 -1.58 -2.91
CA ALA A 10 2.28 -1.14 -3.16
C ALA A 10 2.09 -0.64 -4.60
N TYR A 11 3.05 0.16 -5.11
CA TYR A 11 3.05 0.63 -6.49
C TYR A 11 3.07 -0.52 -7.50
N LEU A 12 3.98 -1.48 -7.34
CA LEU A 12 4.11 -2.63 -8.23
C LEU A 12 2.83 -3.48 -8.24
N LEU A 13 2.26 -3.75 -7.06
CA LEU A 13 0.99 -4.48 -6.93
C LEU A 13 -0.16 -3.74 -7.60
N TYR A 14 -0.25 -2.41 -7.43
CA TYR A 14 -1.28 -1.61 -8.06
C TYR A 14 -1.16 -1.59 -9.58
N VAL A 15 0.06 -1.44 -10.11
CA VAL A 15 0.30 -1.53 -11.57
C VAL A 15 -0.09 -2.91 -12.09
N GLY A 16 0.33 -3.98 -11.41
CA GLY A 16 -0.03 -5.35 -11.76
C GLY A 16 -1.55 -5.56 -11.79
N TYR A 17 -2.26 -5.05 -10.78
CA TYR A 17 -3.72 -5.08 -10.74
C TYR A 17 -4.36 -4.37 -11.95
N VAL A 18 -3.92 -3.14 -12.25
CA VAL A 18 -4.48 -2.35 -13.36
C VAL A 18 -4.19 -3.02 -14.70
N MET A 19 -2.96 -3.51 -14.91
CA MET A 19 -2.58 -4.21 -16.14
C MET A 19 -3.35 -5.53 -16.29
N GLY A 20 -3.48 -6.31 -15.22
CA GLY A 20 -4.27 -7.54 -15.22
C GLY A 20 -5.73 -7.30 -15.60
N ARG A 21 -6.35 -6.22 -15.06
CA ARG A 21 -7.71 -5.80 -15.43
C ARG A 21 -7.85 -5.45 -16.91
N VAL A 22 -6.86 -4.76 -17.49
CA VAL A 22 -6.85 -4.42 -18.92
C VAL A 22 -6.77 -5.68 -19.77
N ILE A 23 -5.85 -6.60 -19.43
CA ILE A 23 -5.65 -7.87 -20.15
C ILE A 23 -6.93 -8.71 -20.11
N ILE A 24 -7.51 -8.91 -18.92
CA ILE A 24 -8.71 -9.73 -18.73
C ILE A 24 -9.93 -9.11 -19.43
N SER A 25 -10.08 -7.79 -19.38
CA SER A 25 -11.22 -7.08 -19.96
C SER A 25 -11.20 -7.05 -21.50
N LYS A 26 -10.11 -7.46 -22.16
CA LYS A 26 -9.85 -7.27 -23.61
C LYS A 26 -10.09 -5.83 -24.09
N SER A 27 -10.05 -4.86 -23.18
CA SER A 27 -10.30 -3.46 -23.50
C SER A 27 -9.06 -2.90 -24.19
N THR A 28 -9.22 -2.45 -25.43
CA THR A 28 -8.18 -1.75 -26.19
C THR A 28 -8.01 -0.29 -25.77
N GLN A 29 -8.84 0.21 -24.84
CA GLN A 29 -8.66 1.55 -24.27
C GLN A 29 -7.42 1.56 -23.36
N THR A 30 -6.27 1.83 -23.95
CA THR A 30 -5.00 2.16 -23.26
C THR A 30 -5.06 3.44 -22.41
N HIS A 31 -6.23 4.06 -22.27
CA HIS A 31 -6.45 5.25 -21.44
C HIS A 31 -6.42 4.98 -19.92
N HIS A 32 -6.40 3.70 -19.51
CA HIS A 32 -6.42 3.28 -18.10
C HIS A 32 -5.03 3.13 -17.47
N LEU A 33 -4.02 3.88 -17.90
CA LEU A 33 -2.79 3.98 -17.11
C LEU A 33 -3.14 4.38 -15.67
N PRO A 34 -2.37 3.92 -14.65
CA PRO A 34 -2.60 4.26 -13.26
C PRO A 34 -2.97 5.73 -13.14
N ALA A 35 -4.21 6.00 -12.72
CA ALA A 35 -4.66 7.38 -12.57
C ALA A 35 -3.70 8.04 -11.59
N THR A 36 -3.05 9.15 -11.95
CA THR A 36 -2.03 9.79 -11.11
C THR A 36 -2.55 10.04 -9.69
N TRP A 37 -3.84 10.33 -9.59
CA TRP A 37 -4.56 10.56 -8.34
C TRP A 37 -4.80 9.31 -7.50
N ALA A 38 -4.80 8.11 -8.08
CA ALA A 38 -4.88 6.86 -7.33
C ALA A 38 -3.60 6.61 -6.50
N PHE A 39 -2.49 7.27 -6.83
CA PHE A 39 -1.26 7.16 -6.05
C PHE A 39 -1.37 7.77 -4.66
N VAL A 40 -2.23 8.77 -4.45
CA VAL A 40 -2.44 9.36 -3.12
C VAL A 40 -3.07 8.35 -2.15
N PRO A 41 -4.26 7.77 -2.41
CA PRO A 41 -4.82 6.76 -1.52
C PRO A 41 -3.96 5.50 -1.45
N LEU A 42 -3.25 5.13 -2.53
CA LEU A 42 -2.29 4.02 -2.51
C LEU A 42 -1.14 4.28 -1.55
N ALA A 43 -0.53 5.46 -1.61
CA ALA A 43 0.56 5.85 -0.72
C ALA A 43 0.07 5.89 0.73
N ILE A 44 -1.10 6.50 1.00
CA ILE A 44 -1.69 6.51 2.34
C ILE A 44 -1.92 5.07 2.82
N GLY A 45 -2.56 4.21 2.01
CA GLY A 45 -2.80 2.81 2.35
C GLY A 45 -1.51 2.05 2.66
N SER A 46 -0.45 2.28 1.87
CA SER A 46 0.86 1.65 2.05
C SER A 46 1.58 2.03 3.34
N GLN A 47 1.19 3.13 3.99
CA GLN A 47 1.77 3.59 5.25
C GLN A 47 0.77 3.50 6.41
N PHE A 48 -0.51 3.22 6.12
CA PHE A 48 -1.60 3.29 7.09
C PHE A 48 -1.36 2.43 8.33
N PRO A 49 -0.91 1.16 8.23
CA PRO A 49 -0.66 0.33 9.42
C PRO A 49 0.35 0.96 10.38
N ASP A 50 1.44 1.46 9.83
CA ASP A 50 2.51 2.11 10.57
C ASP A 50 2.10 3.44 11.21
N LEU A 51 1.30 4.23 10.50
CA LEU A 51 0.79 5.52 10.98
C LEU A 51 -0.18 5.35 12.15
N ILE A 52 -0.80 4.17 12.30
CA ILE A 52 -1.70 3.86 13.42
C ILE A 52 -0.94 3.14 14.53
N ASP A 53 -0.33 2.00 14.24
CA ASP A 53 0.16 1.11 15.29
C ASP A 53 1.43 1.64 15.96
N LYS A 54 2.36 2.24 15.21
CA LYS A 54 3.63 2.71 15.80
C LYS A 54 3.42 3.84 16.81
N PRO A 55 2.67 4.92 16.51
CA PRO A 55 2.39 5.96 17.50
C PRO A 55 1.61 5.43 18.70
N LEU A 56 0.58 4.61 18.48
CA LEU A 56 -0.25 4.07 19.57
C LEU A 56 0.54 3.11 20.46
N ALA A 57 1.46 2.32 19.92
CA ALA A 57 2.36 1.49 20.73
C ALA A 57 3.38 2.32 21.51
N TYR A 58 3.94 3.37 20.88
CA TYR A 58 4.84 4.30 21.54
C TYR A 58 4.17 4.99 22.75
N TRP A 59 2.91 5.39 22.62
CA TRP A 59 2.13 5.95 23.73
C TRP A 59 1.57 4.90 24.71
N GLY A 60 1.87 3.62 24.51
CA GLY A 60 1.42 2.53 25.39
C GLY A 60 -0.07 2.18 25.28
N VAL A 61 -0.77 2.70 24.25
CA VAL A 61 -2.17 2.35 23.97
C VAL A 61 -2.26 0.94 23.38
N LEU A 62 -1.31 0.57 22.50
CA LEU A 62 -1.20 -0.78 21.96
C LEU A 62 0.00 -1.51 22.56
N VAL A 63 -0.14 -2.82 22.76
CA VAL A 63 0.93 -3.67 23.29
C VAL A 63 2.12 -3.79 22.33
N SER A 64 1.86 -3.68 21.02
CA SER A 64 2.86 -3.81 19.97
C SER A 64 2.62 -2.84 18.81
N GLY A 65 3.71 -2.34 18.23
CA GLY A 65 3.70 -1.48 17.03
C GLY A 65 3.33 -2.21 15.73
N ARG A 66 3.03 -3.51 15.80
CA ARG A 66 2.44 -4.32 14.72
C ARG A 66 1.30 -5.15 15.31
N SER A 67 0.13 -4.54 15.46
CA SER A 67 -1.01 -5.18 16.11
C SER A 67 -2.35 -4.84 15.43
N LEU A 68 -3.00 -3.74 15.82
CA LEU A 68 -4.36 -3.40 15.40
C LEU A 68 -4.45 -3.19 13.89
N ALA A 69 -3.75 -2.20 13.34
CA ALA A 69 -3.77 -1.88 11.92
C ALA A 69 -2.84 -2.77 11.09
N HIS A 70 -2.03 -3.64 11.71
CA HIS A 70 -1.37 -4.75 11.00
C HIS A 70 -2.23 -6.03 10.95
N SER A 71 -3.45 -6.01 11.46
CA SER A 71 -4.36 -7.15 11.39
C SER A 71 -5.06 -7.26 10.03
N ALA A 72 -5.20 -8.48 9.52
CA ALA A 72 -6.02 -8.78 8.35
C ALA A 72 -7.51 -8.48 8.59
N PHE A 73 -7.98 -8.58 9.84
CA PHE A 73 -9.34 -8.19 10.20
C PHE A 73 -9.56 -6.68 10.04
N SER A 74 -8.57 -5.87 10.43
CA SER A 74 -8.60 -4.41 10.25
C SER A 74 -8.55 -4.02 8.78
N LEU A 75 -7.72 -4.70 7.97
CA LEU A 75 -7.72 -4.52 6.52
C LEU A 75 -9.11 -4.77 5.93
N LEU A 76 -9.73 -5.90 6.28
CA LEU A 76 -11.04 -6.27 5.77
C LEU A 76 -12.11 -5.24 6.18
N LEU A 77 -12.16 -4.89 7.48
CA LEU A 77 -13.13 -3.95 8.01
C LEU A 77 -13.01 -2.57 7.36
N ILE A 78 -11.80 -2.03 7.29
CA ILE A 78 -11.54 -0.71 6.70
C ILE A 78 -11.81 -0.74 5.19
N GLY A 79 -11.44 -1.82 4.51
CA GLY A 79 -11.75 -2.03 3.09
C GLY A 79 -13.26 -2.02 2.83
N VAL A 80 -14.05 -2.73 3.64
CA VAL A 80 -15.52 -2.74 3.53
C VAL A 80 -16.09 -1.35 3.81
N LEU A 81 -15.64 -0.68 4.87
CA LEU A 81 -16.09 0.68 5.22
C LEU A 81 -15.81 1.69 4.09
N LEU A 82 -14.58 1.72 3.54
CA LEU A 82 -14.22 2.62 2.45
C LEU A 82 -15.03 2.36 1.18
N ASN A 83 -15.25 1.08 0.82
CA ASN A 83 -16.13 0.73 -0.30
C ASN A 83 -17.56 1.17 -0.05
N SER A 84 -18.07 1.00 1.17
CA SER A 84 -19.44 1.38 1.55
C SER A 84 -19.64 2.90 1.50
N VAL A 85 -18.71 3.66 2.07
CA VAL A 85 -18.73 5.14 2.05
C VAL A 85 -18.67 5.67 0.62
N THR A 86 -17.76 5.16 -0.20
CA THR A 86 -17.65 5.59 -1.60
C THR A 86 -18.86 5.20 -2.44
N TRP A 87 -19.48 4.06 -2.16
CA TRP A 87 -20.73 3.64 -2.79
C TRP A 87 -21.90 4.57 -2.41
N ILE A 88 -22.05 4.92 -1.13
CA ILE A 88 -23.08 5.88 -0.69
C ILE A 88 -22.86 7.24 -1.37
N GLN A 89 -21.62 7.75 -1.36
CA GLN A 89 -21.27 9.02 -2.00
C GLN A 89 -21.40 8.99 -3.53
N SER A 90 -21.38 7.81 -4.16
CA SER A 90 -21.61 7.69 -5.61
C SER A 90 -23.04 8.01 -6.02
N ARG A 91 -23.98 7.89 -5.07
CA ARG A 91 -25.39 8.24 -5.27
C ARG A 91 -25.68 9.73 -5.12
N ASP A 92 -24.73 10.49 -4.61
CA ASP A 92 -24.88 11.92 -4.33
C ASP A 92 -24.41 12.76 -5.54
N THR A 93 -25.36 13.46 -6.18
CA THR A 93 -25.17 14.26 -7.40
C THR A 93 -24.32 15.52 -7.18
N VAL A 94 -24.09 15.92 -5.92
CA VAL A 94 -23.37 17.17 -5.54
C VAL A 94 -21.84 16.99 -5.44
N SER A 95 -21.37 15.76 -5.61
CA SER A 95 -19.99 15.38 -5.35
C SER A 95 -18.98 16.00 -6.36
N ARG A 96 -18.02 16.79 -5.83
CA ARG A 96 -17.02 17.56 -6.62
C ARG A 96 -15.91 16.71 -7.27
N LEU A 97 -15.76 15.45 -6.90
CA LEU A 97 -14.72 14.56 -7.43
C LEU A 97 -15.22 13.83 -8.69
N PRO A 98 -14.47 13.78 -9.80
CA PRO A 98 -14.83 12.97 -10.95
C PRO A 98 -15.12 11.50 -10.58
N THR A 99 -16.21 10.94 -11.10
CA THR A 99 -16.71 9.58 -10.76
C THR A 99 -15.64 8.50 -10.88
N ARG A 100 -14.77 8.59 -11.90
CA ARG A 100 -13.65 7.65 -12.13
C ARG A 100 -12.60 7.69 -11.01
N LEU A 101 -12.35 8.87 -10.43
CA LEU A 101 -11.41 9.02 -9.33
C LEU A 101 -11.98 8.39 -8.06
N ARG A 102 -13.25 8.65 -7.77
CA ARG A 102 -13.95 8.09 -6.61
C ARG A 102 -13.96 6.57 -6.61
N ALA A 103 -14.21 5.97 -7.77
CA ALA A 103 -14.19 4.52 -7.94
C ALA A 103 -12.81 3.89 -7.70
N SER A 104 -11.73 4.65 -7.90
CA SER A 104 -10.36 4.15 -7.76
C SER A 104 -9.83 4.24 -6.32
N ILE A 105 -10.38 5.13 -5.48
CA ILE A 105 -9.89 5.40 -4.12
C ILE A 105 -9.87 4.14 -3.23
N PRO A 106 -10.99 3.41 -3.05
CA PRO A 106 -11.00 2.25 -2.14
C PRO A 106 -10.04 1.17 -2.60
N THR A 107 -10.04 0.88 -3.91
CA THR A 107 -9.19 -0.16 -4.49
C THR A 107 -7.71 0.18 -4.34
N ALA A 108 -7.32 1.42 -4.64
CA ALA A 108 -5.94 1.85 -4.48
C ALA A 108 -5.49 1.82 -3.01
N PHE A 109 -6.31 2.31 -2.09
CA PHE A 109 -6.01 2.26 -0.65
C PHE A 109 -5.85 0.81 -0.15
N VAL A 110 -6.80 -0.07 -0.49
CA VAL A 110 -6.78 -1.48 -0.06
C VAL A 110 -5.58 -2.21 -0.63
N ILE A 111 -5.21 -1.98 -1.90
CA ILE A 111 -3.99 -2.55 -2.49
C ILE A 111 -2.75 -2.05 -1.76
N GLY A 112 -2.69 -0.77 -1.40
CA GLY A 112 -1.58 -0.21 -0.63
C GLY A 112 -1.45 -0.86 0.75
N TYR A 113 -2.56 -0.94 1.47
CA TYR A 113 -2.61 -1.56 2.80
C TYR A 113 -2.27 -3.05 2.73
N ALA A 114 -2.87 -3.81 1.81
CA ALA A 114 -2.53 -5.20 1.59
C ALA A 114 -1.04 -5.39 1.21
N GLY A 115 -0.48 -4.49 0.39
CA GLY A 115 0.94 -4.47 0.07
C GLY A 115 1.82 -4.24 1.28
N HIS A 116 1.40 -3.37 2.22
CA HIS A 116 2.10 -3.18 3.48
C HIS A 116 2.16 -4.48 4.28
N LEU A 117 1.01 -5.09 4.55
CA LEU A 117 0.88 -6.36 5.27
C LEU A 117 1.67 -7.48 4.62
N LEU A 118 1.60 -7.59 3.28
CA LEU A 118 2.33 -8.59 2.52
C LEU A 118 3.83 -8.42 2.68
N GLY A 119 4.36 -7.21 2.50
CA GLY A 119 5.80 -6.95 2.66
C GLY A 119 6.30 -7.30 4.07
N ASP A 120 5.46 -7.06 5.06
CA ASP A 120 5.75 -7.30 6.46
C ASP A 120 5.62 -8.79 6.88
N ALA A 121 4.82 -9.57 6.16
CA ALA A 121 4.59 -10.99 6.42
C ALA A 121 5.42 -11.92 5.50
N ALA A 122 5.88 -11.43 4.34
CA ALA A 122 6.45 -12.25 3.28
C ALA A 122 7.59 -13.15 3.76
N TYR A 123 8.59 -12.59 4.45
CA TYR A 123 9.71 -13.37 4.96
C TYR A 123 9.25 -14.46 5.94
N GLY A 124 8.41 -14.10 6.93
CA GLY A 124 7.92 -15.04 7.94
C GLY A 124 7.07 -16.17 7.35
N LEU A 125 6.25 -15.86 6.34
CA LEU A 125 5.45 -16.87 5.63
C LEU A 125 6.33 -17.82 4.79
N LEU A 126 7.30 -17.26 4.05
CA LEU A 126 8.18 -18.05 3.17
C LEU A 126 9.17 -18.91 3.95
N SER A 127 9.59 -18.48 5.13
CA SER A 127 10.48 -19.22 6.04
C SER A 127 9.74 -20.20 6.96
N GLY A 128 8.41 -20.19 6.97
CA GLY A 128 7.61 -20.99 7.91
C GLY A 128 7.64 -20.49 9.35
N GLU A 129 8.20 -19.30 9.62
CA GLU A 129 8.21 -18.66 10.93
C GLU A 129 6.85 -18.02 11.27
N PHE A 130 5.81 -18.83 11.37
CA PHE A 130 4.43 -18.36 11.58
C PHE A 130 4.24 -17.51 12.85
N PHE A 131 5.12 -17.68 13.84
CA PHE A 131 5.11 -16.85 15.05
C PHE A 131 5.36 -15.35 14.73
N SER A 132 6.21 -15.06 13.75
CA SER A 132 6.56 -13.69 13.34
C SER A 132 5.41 -12.95 12.65
N VAL A 133 4.40 -13.67 12.14
CA VAL A 133 3.26 -13.11 11.38
C VAL A 133 1.94 -13.16 12.16
N ARG A 134 1.99 -13.49 13.44
CA ARG A 134 0.83 -13.54 14.36
C ARG A 134 0.05 -12.22 14.45
N PHE A 135 0.69 -11.11 14.12
CA PHE A 135 0.03 -9.81 14.03
C PHE A 135 -1.14 -9.81 13.03
N LEU A 136 -1.08 -10.63 11.97
CA LEU A 136 -2.14 -10.72 10.96
C LEU A 136 -3.48 -11.17 11.54
N VAL A 137 -3.45 -11.93 12.64
CA VAL A 137 -4.65 -12.48 13.31
C VAL A 137 -4.97 -11.77 14.63
N TYR A 138 -4.33 -10.64 14.93
CA TYR A 138 -4.68 -9.83 16.10
C TYR A 138 -6.15 -9.37 16.03
N PRO A 139 -6.95 -9.44 17.11
CA PRO A 139 -6.58 -9.71 18.51
C PRO A 139 -6.71 -11.18 18.95
N VAL A 140 -6.89 -12.13 18.03
CA VAL A 140 -7.08 -13.55 18.38
C VAL A 140 -5.84 -14.14 19.04
N SER A 141 -4.64 -13.67 18.65
CA SER A 141 -3.39 -14.15 19.22
C SER A 141 -2.67 -13.04 19.99
N ALA A 142 -2.19 -13.38 21.19
CA ALA A 142 -1.44 -12.45 22.03
C ALA A 142 -0.08 -12.08 21.39
N LEU A 143 0.28 -10.81 21.47
CA LEU A 143 1.54 -10.29 20.96
C LEU A 143 2.43 -9.84 22.13
N SER A 144 3.75 -9.96 21.96
CA SER A 144 4.73 -9.42 22.89
C SER A 144 5.15 -8.02 22.45
N ARG A 145 5.50 -7.17 23.43
CA ARG A 145 6.12 -5.89 23.16
C ARG A 145 7.50 -6.09 22.54
N SER A 146 7.81 -5.37 21.46
CA SER A 146 9.17 -5.33 20.90
C SER A 146 9.95 -4.19 21.52
N SER A 147 11.27 -4.35 21.70
CA SER A 147 12.16 -3.27 22.15
C SER A 147 12.09 -2.04 21.25
N GLY A 148 11.78 -2.24 19.97
CA GLY A 148 11.58 -1.13 19.04
C GLY A 148 10.42 -0.22 19.44
N ASP A 149 9.37 -0.75 20.10
CA ASP A 149 8.10 -0.07 20.37
C ASP A 149 8.18 1.05 21.41
N GLU A 150 9.33 1.18 22.07
CA GLU A 150 9.63 2.28 23.00
C GLU A 150 10.24 3.49 22.27
N LEU A 151 10.72 3.31 21.05
CA LEU A 151 11.28 4.39 20.24
C LEU A 151 10.17 5.18 19.56
N ALA A 152 10.26 6.51 19.65
CA ALA A 152 9.38 7.40 18.91
C ALA A 152 9.42 7.08 17.39
N PRO A 153 8.27 7.04 16.69
CA PRO A 153 8.22 6.60 15.29
C PRO A 153 9.16 7.36 14.34
N TRP A 154 9.29 8.68 14.51
CA TRP A 154 10.20 9.50 13.70
C TRP A 154 11.68 9.19 13.97
N VAL A 155 12.06 8.93 15.22
CA VAL A 155 13.42 8.50 15.57
C VAL A 155 13.73 7.15 14.93
N ARG A 156 12.76 6.22 14.97
CA ARG A 156 12.90 4.91 14.32
C ARG A 156 13.18 5.04 12.81
N VAL A 157 12.45 5.93 12.11
CA VAL A 157 12.67 6.18 10.68
C VAL A 157 14.05 6.79 10.42
N ILE A 158 14.48 7.76 11.23
CA ILE A 158 15.81 8.38 11.09
C ILE A 158 16.92 7.34 11.30
N ASN A 159 16.79 6.49 12.33
CA ASN A 159 17.78 5.45 12.62
C ASN A 159 17.84 4.42 11.50
N LEU A 160 16.69 4.03 10.95
CA LEU A 160 16.61 3.12 9.81
C LEU A 160 17.47 3.61 8.63
N TYR A 161 17.33 4.87 8.22
CA TYR A 161 18.10 5.40 7.08
C TYR A 161 19.55 5.78 7.40
N ARG A 162 19.94 5.79 8.67
CA ARG A 162 21.34 6.03 9.09
C ARG A 162 22.15 4.75 9.20
N ASP A 163 21.50 3.62 9.43
CA ASP A 163 22.15 2.34 9.63
C ASP A 163 22.40 1.62 8.28
N PRO A 164 23.66 1.49 7.83
CA PRO A 164 23.98 0.82 6.57
C PRO A 164 23.64 -0.67 6.57
N SER A 165 23.44 -1.28 7.75
CA SER A 165 23.09 -2.69 7.91
C SER A 165 21.61 -2.96 7.65
N THR A 166 20.77 -1.92 7.59
CA THR A 166 19.36 -2.08 7.28
C THR A 166 19.18 -2.33 5.79
N VAL A 167 18.55 -3.46 5.47
CA VAL A 167 18.30 -3.84 4.08
C VAL A 167 17.16 -2.99 3.55
N ILE A 168 17.50 -1.89 2.90
CA ILE A 168 16.61 -1.29 1.90
C ILE A 168 16.51 -2.35 0.80
N HIS A 169 15.29 -2.77 0.47
CA HIS A 169 15.05 -3.67 -0.64
C HIS A 169 15.19 -2.90 -1.96
N VAL A 170 16.44 -2.53 -2.28
CA VAL A 170 16.82 -1.73 -3.45
C VAL A 170 16.29 -2.37 -4.72
N GLU A 171 16.22 -3.70 -4.77
CA GLU A 171 15.64 -4.46 -5.86
C GLU A 171 14.14 -4.13 -6.10
N ILE A 172 13.34 -4.02 -5.04
CA ILE A 172 11.91 -3.69 -5.14
C ILE A 172 11.75 -2.23 -5.57
N VAL A 173 12.54 -1.33 -4.98
CA VAL A 173 12.53 0.10 -5.31
C VAL A 173 12.97 0.33 -6.76
N ALA A 174 14.05 -0.31 -7.20
CA ALA A 174 14.55 -0.23 -8.56
C ALA A 174 13.52 -0.79 -9.55
N ALA A 175 12.90 -1.94 -9.26
CA ALA A 175 11.83 -2.49 -10.08
C ALA A 175 10.65 -1.51 -10.21
N ALA A 176 10.22 -0.89 -9.11
CA ALA A 176 9.16 0.13 -9.11
C ALA A 176 9.54 1.34 -9.99
N LEU A 177 10.79 1.82 -9.88
CA LEU A 177 11.30 2.92 -10.70
C LEU A 177 11.35 2.56 -12.19
N ILE A 178 11.85 1.38 -12.53
CA ILE A 178 11.92 0.88 -13.92
C ILE A 178 10.52 0.81 -14.52
N VAL A 179 9.56 0.21 -13.80
CA VAL A 179 8.15 0.14 -14.24
C VAL A 179 7.56 1.53 -14.40
N PHE A 180 7.81 2.43 -13.46
CA PHE A 180 7.32 3.81 -13.52
C PHE A 180 7.84 4.56 -14.74
N VAL A 181 9.16 4.56 -14.95
CA VAL A 181 9.79 5.23 -16.09
C VAL A 181 9.34 4.59 -17.40
N GLY A 182 9.32 3.26 -17.47
CA GLY A 182 8.87 2.52 -18.65
C GLY A 182 7.45 2.86 -19.07
N LEU A 183 6.50 2.91 -18.13
CA LEU A 183 5.12 3.31 -18.40
C LEU A 183 5.01 4.77 -18.87
N ARG A 184 5.85 5.67 -18.36
CA ARG A 184 5.87 7.09 -18.77
C ARG A 184 6.41 7.25 -20.19
N VAL A 185 7.52 6.58 -20.51
CA VAL A 185 8.12 6.57 -21.85
C VAL A 185 7.12 5.98 -22.85
N TRP A 186 6.54 4.83 -22.54
CA TRP A 186 5.53 4.19 -23.41
C TRP A 186 4.34 5.10 -23.70
N LYS A 187 3.79 5.76 -22.67
CA LYS A 187 2.69 6.72 -22.82
C LYS A 187 3.08 7.91 -23.71
N TYR A 188 4.28 8.43 -23.53
CA TYR A 188 4.78 9.55 -24.31
C TYR A 188 4.92 9.17 -25.80
N SER A 189 5.51 8.00 -26.08
CA SER A 189 5.69 7.49 -27.44
C SER A 189 4.36 7.25 -28.16
N ARG A 190 3.36 6.66 -27.48
CA ARG A 190 1.99 6.48 -28.04
C ARG A 190 1.34 7.81 -28.42
N LYS A 191 1.34 8.78 -27.51
CA LYS A 191 0.78 10.12 -27.78
C LYS A 191 1.45 10.83 -28.95
N ARG A 192 2.74 10.59 -29.17
CA ARG A 192 3.48 11.17 -30.29
C ARG A 192 3.06 10.52 -31.62
N ALA A 193 2.89 9.20 -31.65
CA ALA A 193 2.42 8.48 -32.84
C ALA A 193 0.99 8.92 -33.24
N ASP A 194 0.09 9.08 -32.28
CA ASP A 194 -1.29 9.53 -32.53
C ASP A 194 -1.39 10.97 -33.09
N LYS A 195 -0.36 11.80 -32.90
CA LYS A 195 -0.29 13.18 -33.44
C LYS A 195 0.26 13.26 -34.87
N LEU A 196 0.91 12.19 -35.33
CA LEU A 196 1.56 12.13 -36.65
C LEU A 196 0.68 11.44 -37.70
N ASN A 197 -0.44 10.86 -37.28
CA ASN A 197 -1.50 10.29 -38.12
C ASN A 197 -2.70 11.24 -38.15
#